data_AF-A0A8X7TGJ5-F1
#
_entry.id   AF-A0A8X7TGJ5-F1
#
_cell.length_a   1.000
_cell.length_b   1.000
_cell.length_c   1.000
_cell.angle_alpha   90.00
_cell.angle_beta   90.00
_cell.angle_gamma   90.00
#
_symmetry.space_group_name_H-M   'P 1'
#
loop_
_entity.id
_entity.type
_entity.pdbx_description
1 polymer ?
#
loop_
_entity_poly.entity_id
_entity_poly.type
_entity_poly.pdbx_seq_one_letter_code
_entity_poly.pdbx_strand_id
1 'polypeptide(L)'
;MTTICWAVAMAIVRAVQALLNIGVIMQQQLELFIHHIINHVKFDANEGIINLKNALSFIKSLGVLVESHCGSYDQQLVWRKCTHPHRIYQHDLTTYSCNLEVHNVLIIGFGDFKGKLYWICRIYGKEVGDKEYA
;
A
#
# COMPACT_ATOMS: atom_id res chain seq x y z
N MET A 1 -1.00 5.81 -15.68
CA MET A 1 -0.85 4.55 -14.91
C MET A 1 -1.81 4.66 -13.74
N THR A 2 -2.67 3.68 -13.53
CA THR A 2 -4.00 3.82 -12.93
C THR A 2 -3.99 3.96 -11.40
N THR A 3 -4.81 4.84 -10.84
CA THR A 3 -5.08 5.02 -9.39
C THR A 3 -5.38 3.70 -8.64
N ILE A 4 -5.78 2.65 -9.37
CA ILE A 4 -5.98 1.29 -8.88
C ILE A 4 -4.68 0.62 -8.43
N CYS A 5 -3.54 0.86 -9.10
CA CYS A 5 -2.25 0.29 -8.67
C CYS A 5 -1.88 0.77 -7.26
N TRP A 6 -2.16 2.04 -6.98
CA TRP A 6 -1.94 2.68 -5.71
C TRP A 6 -2.87 2.17 -4.63
N ALA A 7 -4.18 2.11 -4.88
CA ALA A 7 -5.15 1.62 -3.90
C ALA A 7 -4.89 0.15 -3.52
N VAL A 8 -4.64 -0.71 -4.52
CA VAL A 8 -4.35 -2.13 -4.27
C VAL A 8 -3.00 -2.32 -3.57
N ALA A 9 -1.93 -1.69 -4.08
CA ALA A 9 -0.61 -1.80 -3.48
C ALA A 9 -0.61 -1.25 -2.04
N MET A 10 -1.25 -0.10 -1.79
CA MET A 10 -1.36 0.46 -0.44
C MET A 10 -2.12 -0.47 0.50
N ALA A 11 -3.31 -0.94 0.11
CA ALA A 11 -4.11 -1.81 0.97
C ALA A 11 -3.33 -3.08 1.40
N ILE A 12 -2.65 -3.73 0.46
CA ILE A 12 -1.90 -4.96 0.75
C ILE A 12 -0.65 -4.67 1.56
N VAL A 13 0.14 -3.67 1.17
CA VAL A 13 1.39 -3.33 1.88
C VAL A 13 1.08 -2.93 3.31
N ARG A 14 0.06 -2.12 3.53
CA ARG A 14 -0.32 -1.68 4.88
C ARG A 14 -0.98 -2.80 5.69
N ALA A 15 -1.73 -3.73 5.07
CA ALA A 15 -2.20 -4.94 5.74
C ALA A 15 -1.04 -5.81 6.24
N VAL A 16 -0.06 -6.08 5.37
CA VAL A 16 1.13 -6.88 5.72
C VAL A 16 1.97 -6.17 6.78
N GLN A 17 2.16 -4.85 6.66
CA GLN A 17 2.84 -4.04 7.67
C GLN A 17 2.14 -4.13 9.03
N ALA A 18 0.81 -4.02 9.06
CA ALA A 18 0.02 -4.13 10.28
C ALA A 18 0.23 -5.51 10.94
N LEU A 19 0.16 -6.59 10.15
CA LEU A 19 0.39 -7.96 10.64
C LEU A 19 1.79 -8.14 11.23
N LEU A 20 2.83 -7.61 10.57
CA LEU A 20 4.21 -7.68 11.04
C LEU A 20 4.45 -6.87 12.32
N ASN A 21 3.66 -5.83 12.55
CA ASN A 21 3.79 -4.94 13.70
C ASN A 21 2.92 -5.36 14.91
N ILE A 22 2.15 -6.45 14.81
CA ILE A 22 1.38 -6.97 15.96
C ILE A 22 2.34 -7.37 17.08
N GLY A 23 2.14 -6.79 18.26
CA GLY A 23 2.97 -7.06 19.45
C GLY A 23 4.33 -6.37 19.45
N VAL A 24 4.63 -5.52 18.46
CA VAL A 24 5.88 -4.75 18.38
C VAL A 24 5.68 -3.37 19.00
N ILE A 25 6.62 -2.92 19.83
CA ILE A 25 6.60 -1.58 20.41
C ILE A 25 6.74 -0.50 19.34
N MET A 26 6.13 0.68 19.54
CA MET A 26 6.07 1.73 18.51
C MET A 26 7.43 2.08 17.88
N GLN A 27 8.50 2.16 18.67
CA GLN A 27 9.83 2.55 18.18
C GLN A 27 10.47 1.50 17.26
N GLN A 28 9.95 0.27 17.25
CA GLN A 28 10.46 -0.86 16.47
C GLN A 28 9.51 -1.26 15.33
N GLN A 29 8.38 -0.57 15.18
CA GLN A 29 7.43 -0.87 14.12
C GLN A 29 8.08 -0.65 12.75
N LEU A 30 7.91 -1.64 11.88
CA LEU A 30 8.40 -1.59 10.52
C LEU A 30 7.48 -0.69 9.70
N GLU A 31 8.08 0.08 8.81
CA GLU A 31 7.36 0.78 7.76
C GLU A 31 7.75 0.22 6.40
N LEU A 32 6.77 -0.32 5.66
CA LEU A 32 7.01 -0.97 4.38
C LEU A 32 6.86 0.03 3.23
N PHE A 33 7.80 -0.04 2.28
CA PHE A 33 7.93 0.87 1.16
C PHE A 33 7.01 0.48 -0.01
N ILE A 34 5.87 1.15 -0.12
CA ILE A 34 4.79 0.84 -1.08
C ILE A 34 5.28 0.86 -2.54
N HIS A 35 6.12 1.83 -2.91
CA HIS A 35 6.60 1.97 -4.29
C HIS A 35 7.41 0.76 -4.77
N HIS A 36 7.97 -0.04 -3.86
CA HIS A 36 8.66 -1.27 -4.25
C HIS A 36 7.71 -2.20 -5.01
N ILE A 37 6.50 -2.41 -4.48
CA ILE A 37 5.51 -3.26 -5.13
C ILE A 37 5.01 -2.61 -6.41
N ILE A 38 4.72 -1.30 -6.39
CA ILE A 38 4.22 -0.58 -7.57
C ILE A 38 5.16 -0.73 -8.76
N ASN A 39 6.47 -0.75 -8.51
CA ASN A 39 7.47 -0.83 -9.57
C ASN A 39 7.72 -2.26 -10.09
N HIS A 40 7.35 -3.30 -9.33
CA HIS A 40 7.66 -4.69 -9.69
C HIS A 40 6.42 -5.54 -9.99
N VAL A 41 5.23 -5.08 -9.60
CA VAL A 41 3.98 -5.77 -9.84
C VAL A 41 3.20 -5.02 -10.92
N LYS A 42 2.81 -5.75 -11.96
CA LYS A 42 1.92 -5.20 -12.99
C LYS A 42 0.50 -5.14 -12.43
N PHE A 43 -0.06 -3.94 -12.41
CA PHE A 43 -1.43 -3.68 -12.01
C PHE A 43 -2.28 -3.34 -13.23
N ASP A 44 -3.40 -4.04 -13.42
CA ASP A 44 -4.38 -3.74 -14.46
C ASP A 44 -5.66 -3.19 -13.83
N ALA A 45 -6.20 -2.10 -14.37
CA ALA A 45 -7.41 -1.46 -13.85
C ALA A 45 -8.66 -2.36 -13.89
N ASN A 46 -8.67 -3.37 -14.77
CA ASN A 46 -9.80 -4.26 -14.94
C ASN A 46 -9.68 -5.54 -14.08
N GLU A 47 -8.60 -5.67 -13.31
CA GLU A 47 -8.23 -6.93 -12.67
C GLU A 47 -8.07 -6.81 -11.14
N GLY A 48 -9.12 -6.38 -10.42
CA GLY A 48 -9.05 -6.15 -8.97
C GLY A 48 -8.49 -7.32 -8.14
N ILE A 49 -9.10 -8.50 -8.22
CA ILE A 49 -8.68 -9.69 -7.45
C ILE A 49 -7.33 -10.24 -7.94
N ILE A 50 -7.07 -10.20 -9.24
CA ILE A 50 -5.82 -10.72 -9.80
C ILE A 50 -4.65 -9.82 -9.39
N ASN A 51 -4.82 -8.50 -9.37
CA ASN A 51 -3.85 -7.56 -8.82
C ASN A 51 -3.50 -7.88 -7.36
N LEU A 52 -4.51 -8.20 -6.54
CA LEU A 52 -4.31 -8.61 -5.15
C LEU A 52 -3.45 -9.88 -5.05
N LYS A 53 -3.78 -10.90 -5.86
CA LYS A 53 -3.02 -12.16 -5.91
C LYS A 53 -1.58 -11.95 -6.38
N ASN A 54 -1.37 -11.13 -7.41
CA ASN A 54 -0.04 -10.84 -7.95
C ASN A 54 0.83 -10.13 -6.93
N ALA A 55 0.27 -9.11 -6.25
CA ALA A 55 0.97 -8.40 -5.21
C ALA A 55 1.31 -9.32 -4.02
N LEU A 56 0.37 -10.11 -3.51
CA LEU A 56 0.65 -11.07 -2.44
C LEU A 56 1.70 -12.13 -2.84
N SER A 57 1.65 -12.61 -4.08
CA SER A 57 2.65 -13.55 -4.63
C SER A 57 4.04 -12.92 -4.66
N PHE A 58 4.13 -11.65 -5.07
CA PHE A 58 5.38 -10.88 -5.04
C PHE A 58 5.91 -10.73 -3.60
N ILE A 59 5.07 -10.30 -2.65
CA ILE A 59 5.45 -10.18 -1.24
C ILE A 59 5.95 -11.52 -0.69
N LYS A 60 5.26 -12.62 -1.01
CA LYS A 60 5.62 -13.95 -0.54
C LYS A 60 6.96 -14.44 -1.10
N SER A 61 7.25 -14.13 -2.36
CA SER A 61 8.43 -14.65 -3.07
C SER A 61 9.68 -13.79 -2.89
N LEU A 62 9.52 -12.46 -2.91
CA LEU A 62 10.64 -11.50 -2.90
C LEU A 62 10.65 -10.58 -1.67
N GLY A 63 9.55 -10.52 -0.93
CA GLY A 63 9.40 -9.60 0.20
C GLY A 63 9.07 -8.17 -0.21
N VAL A 64 8.90 -7.31 0.79
CA VAL A 64 8.75 -5.86 0.62
C VAL A 64 9.83 -5.17 1.41
N LEU A 65 10.28 -4.05 0.85
CA LEU A 65 11.36 -3.26 1.39
C LEU A 65 10.86 -2.43 2.58
N VAL A 66 11.74 -2.21 3.55
CA VAL A 66 11.48 -1.28 4.65
C VAL A 66 11.86 0.13 4.19
N GLU A 67 11.05 1.14 4.51
CA GLU A 67 11.28 2.53 4.11
C GLU A 67 12.64 3.06 4.56
N SER A 68 13.09 2.69 5.76
CA SER A 68 14.40 3.08 6.31
C SER A 68 15.59 2.60 5.47
N HIS A 69 15.40 1.59 4.61
CA HIS A 69 16.44 1.08 3.70
C HIS A 69 16.44 1.80 2.33
N CYS A 70 15.46 2.68 2.09
CA CYS A 70 15.35 3.50 0.90
C CYS A 70 15.92 4.90 1.19
N GLY A 71 16.85 5.41 0.37
CA GLY A 71 17.27 6.82 0.40
C GLY A 71 16.65 7.59 -0.77
N SER A 72 16.49 8.90 -0.65
CA SER A 72 16.25 9.76 -1.82
C SER A 72 17.59 10.30 -2.35
N TYR A 73 17.77 10.28 -3.66
CA TYR A 73 18.88 10.90 -4.38
C TYR A 73 18.32 11.51 -5.66
N ASP A 74 18.48 12.83 -5.87
CA ASP A 74 17.99 13.55 -7.08
C ASP A 74 16.52 13.28 -7.46
N GLN A 75 15.59 13.43 -6.50
CA GLN A 75 14.15 13.17 -6.73
C GLN A 75 13.86 11.75 -7.25
N GLN A 76 14.78 10.81 -7.01
CA GLN A 76 14.62 9.39 -7.26
C GLN A 76 14.90 8.64 -5.96
N LEU A 77 14.12 7.62 -5.66
CA LEU A 77 14.37 6.78 -4.49
C LEU A 77 15.45 5.76 -4.87
N VAL A 78 16.62 5.87 -4.25
CA VAL A 78 17.78 5.01 -4.49
C VAL A 78 18.03 4.17 -3.24
N TRP A 79 18.15 2.87 -3.43
CA TRP A 79 18.36 1.90 -2.37
C TRP A 79 19.78 1.98 -1.77
N ARG A 80 19.89 2.19 -0.45
CA ARG A 80 21.19 2.46 0.21
C ARG A 80 22.02 1.21 0.51
N LYS A 81 21.42 0.02 0.70
CA LYS A 81 22.13 -1.20 1.15
C LYS A 81 21.44 -2.51 0.73
N CYS A 82 21.34 -2.80 -0.56
CA CYS A 82 21.08 -4.17 -1.03
C CYS A 82 21.78 -4.41 -2.38
N THR A 83 22.16 -5.66 -2.63
CA THR A 83 22.96 -6.15 -3.77
C THR A 83 22.28 -6.04 -5.15
N HIS A 84 21.14 -5.37 -5.26
CA HIS A 84 20.35 -5.29 -6.48
C HIS A 84 20.14 -3.82 -6.88
N PRO A 85 20.82 -3.33 -7.93
CA PRO A 85 20.68 -1.96 -8.40
C PRO A 85 19.42 -1.85 -9.29
N HIS A 86 18.24 -1.80 -8.67
CA HIS A 86 17.01 -1.49 -9.39
C HIS A 86 16.58 -0.05 -9.10
N ARG A 87 16.44 0.75 -10.17
CA ARG A 87 15.95 2.13 -10.11
C ARG A 87 14.48 2.13 -9.69
N ILE A 88 14.14 2.88 -8.65
CA ILE A 88 12.75 3.08 -8.22
C ILE A 88 12.27 4.36 -8.91
N TYR A 89 11.33 4.22 -9.84
CA TYR A 89 10.73 5.36 -10.51
C TYR A 89 9.73 6.03 -9.57
N GLN A 90 9.89 7.34 -9.36
CA GLN A 90 8.88 8.16 -8.71
C GLN A 90 7.87 8.56 -9.78
N HIS A 91 6.65 8.04 -9.69
CA HIS A 91 5.60 8.31 -10.67
C HIS A 91 4.65 9.41 -10.17
N ASP A 92 4.35 10.37 -11.05
CA ASP A 92 3.42 11.46 -10.80
C ASP A 92 1.98 10.92 -10.62
N LEU A 93 1.32 11.34 -9.54
CA LEU A 93 0.02 10.84 -9.05
C LEU A 93 -1.19 11.42 -9.82
N THR A 94 -0.96 12.27 -10.82
CA THR A 94 -1.96 13.23 -11.31
C THR A 94 -2.78 12.79 -12.52
N THR A 95 -2.63 11.57 -13.04
CA THR A 95 -3.36 11.18 -14.28
C THR A 95 -3.98 9.79 -14.21
N TYR A 96 -5.26 9.73 -14.62
CA TYR A 96 -6.10 8.59 -15.03
C TYR A 96 -7.33 8.26 -14.15
N SER A 97 -8.46 8.05 -14.84
CA SER A 97 -9.78 7.71 -14.31
C SER A 97 -9.78 6.33 -13.66
N CYS A 98 -10.08 6.27 -12.36
CA CYS A 98 -10.52 5.03 -11.71
C CYS A 98 -11.91 4.64 -12.23
N ASN A 99 -12.16 3.33 -12.35
CA ASN A 99 -13.54 2.86 -12.38
C ASN A 99 -14.14 3.12 -10.99
N LEU A 100 -15.13 4.03 -10.90
CA LEU A 100 -15.75 4.45 -9.64
C LEU A 100 -16.55 3.33 -8.95
N GLU A 101 -16.84 2.24 -9.65
CA GLU A 101 -17.69 1.15 -9.13
C GLU A 101 -16.96 0.20 -8.16
N VAL A 102 -15.61 0.21 -8.15
CA VAL A 102 -14.83 -0.72 -7.33
C VAL A 102 -13.69 0.00 -6.63
N HIS A 103 -13.70 -0.02 -5.29
CA HIS A 103 -12.65 0.57 -4.46
C HIS A 103 -12.12 -0.44 -3.43
N ASN A 104 -10.80 -0.50 -3.27
CA ASN A 104 -10.16 -1.36 -2.28
C ASN A 104 -9.88 -0.54 -1.02
N VAL A 105 -10.29 -1.06 0.14
CA VAL A 105 -10.07 -0.44 1.46
C VAL A 105 -9.32 -1.40 2.38
N LEU A 106 -8.67 -0.85 3.40
CA LEU A 106 -8.07 -1.64 4.46
C LEU A 106 -8.99 -1.64 5.68
N ILE A 107 -9.58 -2.79 6.03
CA ILE A 107 -10.33 -2.94 7.28
C ILE A 107 -9.32 -3.05 8.44
N ILE A 108 -9.39 -2.14 9.39
CA ILE A 108 -8.49 -2.10 10.56
C ILE A 108 -9.18 -2.44 11.88
N GLY A 109 -10.51 -2.53 11.88
CA GLY A 109 -11.27 -2.86 13.06
C GLY A 109 -12.77 -2.91 12.83
N PHE A 110 -13.50 -3.11 13.91
CA PHE A 110 -14.95 -3.07 13.98
C PHE A 110 -15.39 -2.53 15.34
N GLY A 111 -16.63 -2.08 15.45
CA GLY A 111 -17.19 -1.58 16.69
C GLY A 111 -18.72 -1.66 16.74
N ASP A 112 -19.26 -1.26 17.88
CA ASP A 112 -20.70 -1.07 18.09
C ASP A 112 -20.93 0.36 18.59
N PHE A 113 -21.75 1.11 17.85
CA PHE A 113 -22.23 2.40 18.30
C PHE A 113 -23.75 2.39 18.39
N LYS A 114 -24.26 2.39 19.63
CA LYS A 114 -25.70 2.41 19.95
C LYS A 114 -26.46 1.20 19.38
N GLY A 115 -25.88 0.00 19.47
CA GLY A 115 -26.46 -1.25 18.97
C GLY A 115 -26.31 -1.43 17.46
N LYS A 116 -25.50 -0.59 16.79
CA LYS A 116 -25.20 -0.70 15.36
C LYS A 116 -23.75 -1.10 15.18
N LEU A 117 -23.56 -2.30 14.63
CA LEU A 117 -22.25 -2.80 14.25
C LEU A 117 -21.72 -2.02 13.05
N TYR A 118 -20.43 -1.68 13.09
CA TYR A 118 -19.74 -1.01 11.99
C TYR A 118 -18.31 -1.53 11.82
N TRP A 119 -17.78 -1.38 10.61
CA TRP A 119 -16.37 -1.62 10.29
C TRP A 119 -15.62 -0.29 10.32
N ILE A 120 -14.36 -0.33 10.71
CA ILE A 120 -13.44 0.81 10.58
C ILE A 120 -12.55 0.52 9.39
N CYS A 121 -12.74 1.30 8.32
CA CYS A 121 -12.01 1.14 7.08
C CYS A 121 -11.07 2.33 6.89
N ARG A 122 -9.80 2.07 6.58
CA ARG A 122 -8.89 3.09 6.09
C ARG A 122 -9.06 3.24 4.58
N ILE A 123 -9.32 4.46 4.15
CA ILE A 123 -9.51 4.86 2.76
C ILE A 123 -8.35 5.77 2.36
N TYR A 124 -7.76 5.52 1.19
CA TYR A 124 -6.58 6.26 0.75
C TYR A 124 -6.98 7.37 -0.23
N GLY A 125 -6.74 8.63 0.18
CA GLY A 125 -6.97 9.83 -0.61
C GLY A 125 -6.90 11.06 0.29
N LYS A 126 -6.15 12.10 -0.11
CA LYS A 126 -6.07 13.33 0.68
C LYS A 126 -7.49 13.88 0.87
N GLU A 127 -7.88 14.07 2.13
CA GLU A 127 -9.14 14.72 2.56
C GLU A 127 -10.44 13.91 2.33
N VAL A 128 -10.35 12.59 2.15
CA VAL A 128 -11.54 11.72 2.07
C VAL A 128 -11.92 11.18 3.45
N GLY A 129 -13.20 11.24 3.81
CA GLY A 129 -13.76 10.65 5.04
C GLY A 129 -13.42 11.42 6.32
N ASP A 130 -13.43 10.72 7.46
CA ASP A 130 -12.99 11.25 8.76
C ASP A 130 -11.48 10.99 8.91
N LYS A 131 -10.66 11.90 8.39
CA LYS A 131 -9.19 11.81 8.43
C LYS A 131 -8.65 10.51 7.81
N GLU A 132 -9.10 10.17 6.59
CA GLU A 132 -8.75 8.94 5.86
C GLU A 132 -9.45 7.66 6.37
N TYR A 133 -10.52 7.79 7.17
CA TYR A 133 -11.31 6.66 7.66
C TYR A 133 -12.80 6.78 7.28
N ALA A 134 -13.48 5.63 7.20
CA ALA A 134 -14.93 5.51 7.07
C ALA A 134 -15.48 4.33 7.85
#